data_AF-A0A0G0VL02-F1
#
_entry.id   AF-A0A0G0VL02-F1
#
_cell.length_a   1.000
_cell.length_b   1.000
_cell.length_c   1.000
_cell.angle_alpha   90.00
_cell.angle_beta   90.00
_cell.angle_gamma   90.00
#
_symmetry.space_group_name_H-M   'P 1'
#
loop_
_entity.id
_entity.type
_entity.pdbx_description
1 polymer ?
#
loop_
_entity_poly.entity_id
_entity_poly.type
_entity_poly.pdbx_seq_one_letter_code
_entity_poly.pdbx_strand_id
1 'polypeptide(L)'
;MSDKLVVLPKEKEILERLASVYDDKLAQKLYVEIAGHGGEEKVDWDVVRMFVDGIHDVYKDYPPIIRNMMLSFVPIWIDALIKDKVVTRVAKDFLKKAEREDRKKHQYLL
;
A
#
# COMPACT_ATOMS: atom_id res chain seq x y z
N MET A 1 -2.83 2.00 -16.83
CA MET A 1 -1.66 2.36 -16.03
C MET A 1 -1.23 3.74 -16.48
N SER A 2 -0.80 4.58 -15.56
CA SER A 2 -0.38 5.95 -15.83
C SER A 2 1.13 6.05 -15.59
N ASP A 3 1.90 6.44 -16.61
CA ASP A 3 3.35 6.66 -16.49
C ASP A 3 3.69 7.98 -15.77
N LYS A 4 2.72 8.54 -15.06
CA LYS A 4 2.88 9.76 -14.28
C LYS A 4 3.65 9.45 -13.01
N LEU A 5 4.84 10.03 -12.90
CA LEU A 5 5.67 9.96 -11.71
C LEU A 5 5.09 10.84 -10.60
N VAL A 6 5.16 10.33 -9.38
CA VAL A 6 4.96 11.07 -8.14
C VAL A 6 6.22 10.94 -7.28
N VAL A 7 6.61 12.05 -6.68
CA VAL A 7 7.68 12.06 -5.69
C VAL A 7 7.06 11.72 -4.34
N LEU A 8 7.55 10.68 -3.69
CA LEU A 8 7.11 10.34 -2.35
C LEU A 8 7.51 11.44 -1.35
N PRO A 9 6.71 11.66 -0.29
CA PRO A 9 7.11 12.52 0.81
C PRO A 9 8.44 12.05 1.43
N LYS A 10 9.11 12.93 2.19
CA LYS A 10 10.31 12.52 2.92
C LYS A 10 9.96 11.50 4.01
N GLU A 11 10.93 10.68 4.40
CA GLU A 11 10.79 9.61 5.40
C GLU A 11 9.96 10.03 6.63
N LYS A 12 10.34 11.13 7.30
CA LYS A 12 9.62 11.65 8.48
C LYS A 12 8.16 11.99 8.17
N GLU A 13 7.90 12.58 7.01
CA GLU A 13 6.56 12.96 6.60
C GLU A 13 5.71 11.73 6.24
N ILE A 14 6.30 10.67 5.69
CA ILE A 14 5.64 9.39 5.46
C ILE A 14 5.16 8.81 6.80
N LEU A 15 6.05 8.74 7.80
CA LEU A 15 5.72 8.22 9.13
C LEU A 15 4.56 9.00 9.77
N GLU A 16 4.64 10.33 9.76
CA GLU A 16 3.59 11.22 10.29
C GLU A 16 2.24 11.00 9.58
N ARG A 17 2.24 10.97 8.24
CA ARG A 17 1.02 10.80 7.45
C ARG A 17 0.39 9.43 7.64
N LEU A 18 1.16 8.36 7.66
CA LEU A 18 0.63 6.99 7.84
C LEU A 18 0.10 6.77 9.25
N ALA A 19 0.83 7.24 10.28
CA ALA A 19 0.36 7.17 11.67
C ALA A 19 -0.93 7.99 11.89
N SER A 20 -1.12 9.10 11.17
CA SER A 20 -2.35 9.89 11.26
C SER A 20 -3.61 9.15 10.77
N VAL A 21 -3.43 8.13 9.93
CA VAL A 21 -4.53 7.31 9.40
C VAL A 21 -4.85 6.16 10.36
N TYR A 22 -3.82 5.45 10.83
CA TYR A 22 -3.98 4.29 11.69
C TYR A 22 -2.73 4.14 12.56
N ASP A 23 -2.84 4.50 13.85
CA ASP A 23 -1.73 4.41 14.80
C ASP A 23 -1.81 3.12 15.62
N ASP A 24 -1.31 2.03 15.04
CA ASP A 24 -1.19 0.73 15.71
C ASP A 24 0.25 0.22 15.66
N LYS A 25 0.68 -0.44 16.74
CA LYS A 25 2.06 -0.95 16.87
C LYS A 25 2.41 -1.98 15.80
N LEU A 26 1.46 -2.77 15.33
CA LEU A 26 1.69 -3.71 14.23
C LEU A 26 1.95 -2.95 12.94
N ALA A 27 1.18 -1.90 12.66
CA ALA A 27 1.31 -1.09 11.45
C ALA A 27 2.58 -0.23 11.44
N GLN A 28 3.06 0.21 12.60
CA GLN A 28 4.30 1.00 12.69
C GLN A 28 5.53 0.32 12.07
N LYS A 29 5.63 -1.02 12.15
CA LYS A 29 6.71 -1.76 11.48
C LYS A 29 6.65 -1.63 9.96
N LEU A 30 5.44 -1.71 9.40
CA LEU A 30 5.21 -1.45 7.98
C LEU A 30 5.57 0.00 7.65
N TYR A 31 5.21 0.98 8.49
CA TYR A 31 5.48 2.38 8.19
C TYR A 31 6.97 2.68 8.10
N VAL A 32 7.81 2.05 8.92
CA VAL A 32 9.27 2.16 8.83
C VAL A 32 9.78 1.63 7.48
N GLU A 33 9.27 0.47 7.04
CA GLU A 33 9.61 -0.08 5.72
C GLU A 33 9.23 0.88 4.59
N ILE A 34 8.00 1.39 4.61
CA ILE A 34 7.50 2.33 3.60
C ILE A 34 8.28 3.65 3.62
N ALA A 35 8.67 4.13 4.81
CA ALA A 35 9.42 5.37 4.96
C ALA A 35 10.84 5.29 4.36
N GLY A 36 11.41 4.09 4.23
CA GLY A 36 12.67 3.84 3.54
C GLY A 36 12.67 4.25 2.06
N HIS A 37 11.49 4.37 1.44
CA HIS A 37 11.32 4.89 0.07
C HIS A 37 11.17 6.42 0.00
N GLY A 38 11.38 7.15 1.10
CA GLY A 38 11.15 8.58 1.17
C GLY A 38 11.95 9.37 0.13
N GLY A 39 11.24 10.22 -0.64
CA GLY A 39 11.84 11.03 -1.70
C GLY A 39 12.10 10.30 -3.03
N GLU A 40 11.79 9.01 -3.14
CA GLU A 40 11.86 8.29 -4.41
C GLU A 40 10.75 8.74 -5.38
N GLU A 41 11.04 8.69 -6.67
CA GLU A 41 10.03 8.80 -7.72
C GLU A 41 9.38 7.44 -7.96
N LYS A 42 8.05 7.39 -7.93
CA LYS A 42 7.28 6.17 -8.21
C LYS A 42 6.15 6.47 -9.18
N VAL A 43 5.81 5.51 -10.02
CA VAL A 43 4.56 5.51 -10.77
C VAL A 43 3.42 4.91 -9.93
N ASP A 44 2.19 5.01 -10.43
CA ASP A 44 0.97 4.58 -9.73
C ASP A 44 1.03 3.14 -9.18
N TRP A 45 1.48 2.18 -9.97
CA TRP A 45 1.55 0.78 -9.58
C TRP A 45 2.73 0.48 -8.65
N ASP A 46 3.83 1.23 -8.74
CA ASP A 46 4.97 1.11 -7.82
C ASP A 46 4.60 1.51 -6.40
N VAL A 47 3.72 2.52 -6.24
CA VAL A 47 3.18 2.89 -4.92
C VAL A 47 2.37 1.73 -4.33
N VAL A 48 1.52 1.08 -5.12
CA VAL A 48 0.74 -0.09 -4.64
C VAL A 48 1.68 -1.23 -4.28
N ARG A 49 2.63 -1.54 -5.16
CA ARG A 49 3.59 -2.62 -4.98
C ARG A 49 4.42 -2.44 -3.72
N MET A 50 4.91 -1.23 -3.46
CA MET A 50 5.63 -0.88 -2.23
C MET A 50 4.85 -1.29 -0.98
N PHE A 51 3.55 -1.00 -0.90
CA PHE A 51 2.73 -1.43 0.23
C PHE A 51 2.52 -2.94 0.28
N VAL A 52 2.24 -3.57 -0.87
CA VAL A 52 1.98 -5.02 -0.93
C VAL A 52 3.23 -5.80 -0.52
N ASP A 53 4.39 -5.48 -1.10
CA ASP A 53 5.67 -6.12 -0.81
C ASP A 53 6.06 -5.88 0.66
N GLY A 54 5.94 -4.64 1.15
CA GLY A 54 6.18 -4.34 2.57
C GLY A 54 5.25 -5.11 3.53
N ILE A 55 3.97 -5.30 3.18
CA ILE A 55 3.06 -6.14 3.96
C ILE A 55 3.47 -7.61 3.90
N HIS A 56 3.89 -8.11 2.73
CA HIS A 56 4.37 -9.47 2.60
C HIS A 56 5.61 -9.72 3.45
N ASP A 57 6.57 -8.79 3.48
CA ASP A 57 7.82 -8.94 4.20
C ASP A 57 7.65 -8.78 5.72
N VAL A 58 6.91 -7.76 6.15
CA VAL A 58 6.71 -7.47 7.59
C VAL A 58 5.81 -8.51 8.25
N TYR A 59 4.82 -9.05 7.54
CA TYR A 59 3.82 -9.97 8.09
C TYR A 59 3.95 -11.41 7.59
N LYS A 60 5.10 -11.81 7.03
CA LYS A 60 5.33 -13.17 6.50
C LYS A 60 5.05 -14.29 7.52
N ASP A 61 5.35 -14.04 8.79
CA ASP A 61 5.22 -15.01 9.88
C ASP A 61 3.86 -14.92 10.61
N TYR A 62 2.97 -14.03 10.16
CA TYR A 62 1.64 -13.85 10.74
C TYR A 62 0.59 -14.72 10.04
N PRO A 63 -0.52 -15.06 10.73
CA PRO A 63 -1.64 -15.71 10.08
C PRO A 63 -2.14 -14.92 8.86
N PRO A 64 -2.54 -15.59 7.75
CA PRO A 64 -2.97 -14.91 6.52
C PRO A 64 -4.07 -13.87 6.71
N ILE A 65 -4.93 -14.06 7.71
CA ILE A 65 -5.99 -13.09 8.05
C ILE A 65 -5.43 -11.73 8.45
N ILE A 66 -4.29 -11.68 9.16
CA ILE A 66 -3.64 -10.42 9.54
C ILE A 66 -3.08 -9.73 8.31
N ARG A 67 -2.41 -10.47 7.42
CA ARG A 67 -1.90 -9.93 6.15
C ARG A 67 -3.03 -9.34 5.30
N ASN A 68 -4.14 -10.06 5.17
CA ASN A 68 -5.31 -9.60 4.41
C ASN A 68 -5.96 -8.38 5.06
N MET A 69 -6.01 -8.32 6.39
CA MET A 69 -6.46 -7.13 7.11
C MET A 69 -5.56 -5.93 6.80
N MET A 70 -4.23 -6.08 6.83
CA MET A 70 -3.31 -4.99 6.46
C MET A 70 -3.48 -4.55 5.00
N LEU A 71 -3.70 -5.49 4.09
CA LEU A 71 -3.96 -5.17 2.67
C LEU A 71 -5.21 -4.29 2.49
N SER A 72 -6.23 -4.45 3.36
CA SER A 72 -7.45 -3.64 3.30
C SER A 72 -7.23 -2.16 3.64
N PHE A 73 -6.12 -1.82 4.30
CA PHE A 73 -5.75 -0.43 4.62
C PHE A 73 -4.92 0.25 3.52
N VAL A 74 -4.39 -0.49 2.54
CA VAL A 74 -3.58 0.10 1.44
C VAL A 74 -4.30 1.27 0.76
N PRO A 75 -5.60 1.21 0.40
CA PRO A 75 -6.28 2.35 -0.23
C PRO A 75 -6.23 3.65 0.58
N ILE A 76 -6.38 3.58 1.90
CA ILE A 76 -6.41 4.77 2.75
C ILE A 76 -5.00 5.30 3.03
N TRP A 77 -3.99 4.43 3.06
CA TRP A 77 -2.60 4.87 3.13
C TRP A 77 -2.12 5.54 1.84
N ILE A 78 -2.56 5.06 0.67
CA ILE A 78 -2.29 5.73 -0.61
C ILE A 78 -2.88 7.14 -0.62
N ASP A 79 -4.11 7.33 -0.12
CA ASP A 79 -4.73 8.66 0.00
C ASP A 79 -3.89 9.61 0.87
N ALA A 80 -3.31 9.09 1.96
CA ALA A 80 -2.53 9.90 2.89
C ALA A 80 -1.17 10.31 2.30
N LEU A 81 -0.54 9.44 1.52
CA LEU A 81 0.78 9.73 0.93
C LEU A 81 0.68 10.56 -0.35
N ILE A 82 -0.27 10.23 -1.24
CA ILE A 82 -0.32 10.78 -2.59
C ILE A 82 -1.44 11.83 -2.70
N LYS A 83 -1.04 13.09 -2.86
CA LYS A 83 -1.99 14.22 -3.06
C LYS A 83 -2.60 14.25 -4.47
N ASP A 84 -1.97 13.57 -5.43
CA ASP A 84 -2.44 13.54 -6.81
C ASP A 84 -3.64 12.60 -6.96
N LYS A 85 -4.84 13.20 -7.10
CA LYS A 85 -6.10 12.45 -7.21
C LYS A 85 -6.14 11.48 -8.39
N VAL A 86 -5.43 11.76 -9.49
CA VAL A 86 -5.40 10.87 -10.65
C VAL A 86 -4.59 9.62 -10.30
N VAL A 87 -3.39 9.80 -9.75
CA VAL A 87 -2.49 8.70 -9.37
C VAL A 87 -3.13 7.85 -8.29
N THR A 88 -3.70 8.48 -7.26
CA THR A 88 -4.42 7.79 -6.19
C THR A 88 -5.59 6.97 -6.71
N ARG A 89 -6.37 7.48 -7.67
CA ARG A 89 -7.47 6.73 -8.30
C ARG A 89 -6.95 5.52 -9.07
N VAL A 90 -5.94 5.70 -9.92
CA VAL A 90 -5.42 4.59 -10.75
C VAL A 90 -4.77 3.51 -9.89
N ALA A 91 -4.03 3.88 -8.85
CA ALA A 91 -3.43 2.96 -7.89
C ALA A 91 -4.51 2.09 -7.20
N LYS A 92 -5.60 2.70 -6.74
CA LYS A 92 -6.72 1.97 -6.12
C LYS A 92 -7.47 1.07 -7.10
N ASP A 93 -7.68 1.54 -8.33
CA ASP A 93 -8.31 0.74 -9.38
C ASP A 93 -7.46 -0.49 -9.72
N PHE A 94 -6.13 -0.33 -9.74
CA PHE A 94 -5.19 -1.44 -9.92
C PHE A 94 -5.30 -2.46 -8.78
N LEU A 95 -5.27 -2.03 -7.52
CA LEU A 95 -5.42 -2.92 -6.36
C LEU A 95 -6.76 -3.66 -6.40
N LYS A 96 -7.87 -2.95 -6.66
CA LYS A 96 -9.21 -3.54 -6.78
C LYS A 96 -9.31 -4.56 -7.91
N LYS A 97 -8.62 -4.31 -9.03
CA LYS A 97 -8.55 -5.26 -10.14
C LYS A 97 -7.79 -6.52 -9.72
N ALA A 98 -6.64 -6.37 -9.07
CA ALA A 98 -5.84 -7.49 -8.57
C ALA A 98 -6.65 -8.36 -7.58
N GLU A 99 -7.35 -7.76 -6.62
CA GLU A 99 -8.24 -8.49 -5.69
C GLU A 99 -9.38 -9.23 -6.40
N ARG A 100 -9.98 -8.63 -7.45
CA ARG A 100 -11.04 -9.29 -8.23
C ARG A 100 -10.51 -10.50 -8.97
N GLU A 101 -9.31 -10.40 -9.55
CA GLU A 101 -8.68 -11.51 -10.26
C GLU A 101 -8.29 -12.63 -9.30
N ASP A 102 -7.77 -12.29 -8.12
CA ASP A 102 -7.45 -13.26 -7.08
C ASP A 102 -8.69 -14.03 -6.60
N ARG A 103 -9.79 -13.33 -6.31
CA ARG A 103 -11.07 -13.96 -5.95
C ARG A 103 -11.57 -14.90 -7.03
N LYS A 104 -11.49 -14.52 -8.31
CA LYS A 104 -11.90 -15.39 -9.42
C LYS A 104 -11.09 -16.67 -9.51
N LYS A 105 -9.78 -16.61 -9.24
CA LYS A 105 -8.91 -17.81 -9.23
C LYS A 105 -9.27 -18.77 -8.11
N HIS A 106 -9.66 -18.25 -6.94
CA HIS A 106 -10.03 -19.05 -5.78
C HIS A 106 -11.52 -19.46 -5.76
N GLN A 107 -12.35 -18.90 -6.64
CA GLN A 107 -13.78 -19.24 -6.76
C GLN A 107 -14.04 -20.62 -7.38
N TYR A 108 -13.03 -21.24 -8.01
CA TYR A 108 -13.10 -22.59 -8.60
C TYR A 108 -12.51 -23.69 -7.68
N LEU A 109 -12.19 -23.37 -6.43
CA LEU A 109 -11.61 -24.31 -5.45
C LEU A 109 -12.60 -24.70 -4.33
N LEU A 110 -13.89 -24.42 -4.54
CA LEU A 110 -15.04 -24.88 -3.75
C LEU A 110 -16.04 -25.58 -4.66
#